data_AF-A0A380FED9-F1
#
_entry.id   AF-A0A380FED9-F1
#
_cell.length_a   1.000
_cell.length_b   1.000
_cell.length_c   1.000
_cell.angle_alpha   90.00
_cell.angle_beta   90.00
_cell.angle_gamma   90.00
#
_symmetry.space_group_name_H-M   'P 1'
#
loop_
_entity.id
_entity.type
_entity.pdbx_description
1 polymer ?
#
loop_
_entity_poly.entity_id
_entity_poly.type
_entity_poly.pdbx_seq_one_letter_code
_entity_poly.pdbx_strand_id
1 'polypeptide(L)'
;MQKIEQTSAFAQKTKEGKSYPRILSELISDSHLLTEPNNTLGISYVNAIQKHGFNINPVTIKRHASKHHDSKIQHMHFASGTSIRQSLQLEDQDWQNVVPSQIKHLYHSNIVTTERTFNYLKYALLTQSPSSLQNIYTMTEGLEHRLKDLILQATSFESYMQLIKTKRYTYTHLQRVLMNVLLDYTYDDIPTQIDSVRILGMNQRGQKYLKYLKQQFPERNFVTQINKRNAMTFKNEIKSTNIYNLLSNDTANDFNTHVIF
;
A
#
# COMPACT_ATOMS: atom_id res chain seq x y z
N MET A 1 7.06 -7.57 21.15
CA MET A 1 7.05 -6.13 20.77
C MET A 1 6.17 -5.28 21.67
N GLN A 2 4.97 -5.73 22.07
CA GLN A 2 4.08 -4.98 22.96
C GLN A 2 4.75 -4.43 24.24
N LYS A 3 5.65 -5.18 24.88
CA LYS A 3 6.41 -4.69 26.05
C LYS A 3 7.37 -3.53 25.73
N ILE A 4 7.90 -3.45 24.50
CA ILE A 4 8.82 -2.40 24.05
C ILE A 4 8.04 -1.13 23.69
N GLU A 5 6.90 -1.26 23.01
CA GLU A 5 6.03 -0.14 22.65
C GLU A 5 5.51 0.63 23.88
N GLN A 6 5.40 -0.06 25.03
CA GLN A 6 5.00 0.53 26.30
C GLN A 6 6.14 1.23 27.06
N THR A 7 7.38 1.20 26.54
CA THR A 7 8.52 1.82 27.21
C THR A 7 8.55 3.34 27.00
N SER A 8 9.06 4.06 27.99
CA SER A 8 9.34 5.50 27.87
C SER A 8 10.30 5.81 26.71
N ALA A 9 11.27 4.92 26.46
CA ALA A 9 12.23 5.04 25.36
C ALA A 9 11.55 4.98 23.98
N PHE A 10 10.52 4.14 23.81
CA PHE A 10 9.74 4.06 22.58
C PHE A 10 8.92 5.33 22.35
N ALA A 11 8.24 5.82 23.39
CA ALA A 11 7.46 7.06 23.33
C ALA A 11 8.36 8.28 23.00
N GLN A 12 9.55 8.35 23.59
CA GLN A 12 10.53 9.40 23.31
C GLN A 12 10.98 9.38 21.85
N LYS A 13 11.38 8.22 21.33
CA LYS A 13 11.82 8.10 19.92
C LYS A 13 10.68 8.37 18.92
N THR A 14 9.43 8.11 19.31
CA THR A 14 8.25 8.49 18.51
C THR A 14 8.11 10.02 18.44
N LYS A 15 8.29 10.72 19.57
CA LYS A 15 8.31 12.20 19.61
C LYS A 15 9.46 12.81 18.80
N GLU A 16 10.60 12.14 18.72
CA GLU A 16 11.72 12.51 17.83
C GLU A 16 11.36 12.38 16.33
N GLY A 17 10.17 11.86 15.99
CA GLY A 17 9.72 11.67 14.61
C GLY A 17 10.41 10.50 13.91
N LYS A 18 11.02 9.57 14.66
CA LYS A 18 11.60 8.36 14.08
C LYS A 18 10.48 7.44 13.60
N SER A 19 10.68 6.80 12.46
CA SER A 19 9.75 5.79 11.96
C SER A 19 9.73 4.57 12.88
N TYR A 20 8.57 3.94 13.03
CA TYR A 20 8.39 2.74 13.85
C TYR A 20 9.48 1.67 13.64
N PRO A 21 9.88 1.31 12.40
CA PRO A 21 10.98 0.36 12.18
C PRO A 21 12.33 0.85 12.71
N ARG A 22 12.62 2.16 12.60
CA ARG A 22 13.85 2.76 13.13
C ARG A 22 13.87 2.74 14.65
N ILE A 23 12.73 2.99 15.29
CA ILE A 23 12.60 2.90 16.74
C ILE A 23 12.89 1.47 17.20
N LEU A 24 12.28 0.48 16.54
CA LEU A 24 12.50 -0.92 16.87
C LEU A 24 13.95 -1.36 16.64
N SER A 25 14.59 -0.96 15.54
CA SER A 25 16.00 -1.30 15.28
C SER A 25 16.96 -0.69 16.31
N GLU A 26 16.61 0.44 16.91
CA GLU A 26 17.40 1.09 17.97
C GLU A 26 17.15 0.47 19.35
N LEU A 27 16.01 -0.21 19.57
CA LEU A 27 15.61 -0.77 20.86
C LEU A 27 15.76 -2.29 20.97
N ILE A 28 15.95 -2.99 19.85
CA ILE A 28 16.08 -4.45 19.79
C ILE A 28 17.48 -4.80 19.29
N SER A 29 18.18 -5.64 20.07
CA SER A 29 19.57 -6.05 19.79
C SER A 29 19.73 -6.81 18.47
N ASP A 30 18.75 -7.61 18.07
CA ASP A 30 18.70 -8.31 16.76
C ASP A 30 18.15 -7.40 15.64
N SER A 31 18.86 -6.30 15.40
CA SER A 31 18.47 -5.28 14.41
C SER A 31 18.33 -5.83 12.98
N HIS A 32 19.04 -6.89 12.61
CA HIS A 32 19.01 -7.49 11.26
C HIS A 32 17.65 -8.11 10.90
N LEU A 33 16.85 -8.54 11.89
CA LEU A 33 15.49 -9.00 11.62
C LEU A 33 14.55 -7.86 11.25
N LEU A 34 14.89 -6.62 11.58
CA LEU A 34 14.03 -5.44 11.43
C LEU A 34 14.40 -4.57 10.22
N THR A 35 15.50 -4.91 9.53
CA THR A 35 15.96 -4.17 8.34
C THR A 35 15.25 -4.60 7.05
N GLU A 36 14.79 -5.86 6.97
CA GLU A 36 14.16 -6.41 5.77
C GLU A 36 12.64 -6.19 5.77
N PRO A 37 12.04 -5.69 4.66
CA PRO A 37 10.60 -5.41 4.59
C PRO A 37 9.70 -6.61 4.91
N ASN A 38 10.04 -7.81 4.40
CA ASN A 38 9.25 -9.02 4.64
C ASN A 38 9.29 -9.46 6.10
N ASN A 39 10.42 -9.26 6.80
CA ASN A 39 10.53 -9.61 8.21
C ASN A 39 9.70 -8.63 9.06
N THR A 40 9.76 -7.33 8.74
CA THR A 40 8.92 -6.31 9.39
C THR A 40 7.42 -6.60 9.22
N LEU A 41 7.00 -7.04 8.02
CA LEU A 41 5.63 -7.49 7.76
C LEU A 41 5.28 -8.76 8.54
N GLY A 42 6.15 -9.77 8.52
CA GLY A 42 5.95 -11.02 9.26
C GLY A 42 5.75 -10.80 10.76
N ILE A 43 6.58 -9.94 11.36
CA ILE A 43 6.43 -9.57 12.77
C ILE A 43 5.12 -8.82 13.01
N SER A 44 4.72 -7.93 12.10
CA SER A 44 3.43 -7.22 12.19
C SER A 44 2.25 -8.20 12.14
N TYR A 45 2.31 -9.25 11.32
CA TYR A 45 1.28 -10.30 11.30
C TYR A 45 1.23 -11.10 12.60
N VAL A 46 2.38 -11.52 13.14
CA VAL A 46 2.45 -12.25 14.41
C VAL A 46 1.91 -11.39 15.55
N ASN A 47 2.28 -10.11 15.60
CA ASN A 47 1.77 -9.16 16.59
C ASN A 47 0.25 -9.01 16.48
N ALA A 48 -0.31 -8.92 15.27
CA ALA A 48 -1.76 -8.85 15.07
C ALA A 48 -2.47 -10.13 15.53
N ILE A 49 -1.94 -11.31 15.19
CA ILE A 49 -2.47 -12.61 15.63
C ILE A 49 -2.52 -12.66 17.16
N GLN A 50 -1.42 -12.30 17.83
CA GLN A 50 -1.33 -12.30 19.30
C GLN A 50 -2.27 -11.26 19.92
N LYS A 51 -2.28 -10.02 19.42
CA LYS A 51 -3.11 -8.93 19.93
C LYS A 51 -4.59 -9.26 19.89
N HIS A 52 -5.05 -9.92 18.83
CA HIS A 52 -6.46 -10.23 18.61
C HIS A 52 -6.84 -11.66 19.04
N GLY A 53 -5.89 -12.46 19.53
CA GLY A 53 -6.14 -13.84 19.97
C GLY A 53 -6.62 -14.77 18.86
N PHE A 54 -6.20 -14.53 17.60
CA PHE A 54 -6.63 -15.36 16.48
C PHE A 54 -6.01 -16.76 16.55
N ASN A 55 -6.82 -17.79 16.29
CA ASN A 55 -6.34 -19.17 16.13
C ASN A 55 -5.71 -19.37 14.74
N ILE A 56 -4.58 -18.70 14.50
CA ILE A 56 -3.81 -18.77 13.26
C ILE A 56 -2.39 -19.16 13.62
N ASN A 57 -1.89 -20.25 13.02
CA ASN A 57 -0.49 -20.65 13.16
C ASN A 57 0.37 -19.97 12.07
N PRO A 58 1.23 -19.00 12.41
CA PRO A 58 2.09 -18.33 11.44
C PRO A 58 3.20 -19.28 10.96
N VAL A 59 3.42 -19.32 9.64
CA VAL A 59 4.49 -20.11 9.00
C VAL A 59 5.27 -19.19 8.06
N THR A 60 6.57 -19.40 7.96
CA THR A 60 7.46 -18.66 7.06
C THR A 60 8.20 -19.60 6.12
N ILE A 61 8.62 -19.08 4.97
CA ILE A 61 9.50 -19.75 4.03
C ILE A 61 10.66 -18.82 3.67
N LYS A 62 11.82 -19.39 3.35
CA LYS A 62 12.99 -18.61 2.96
C LYS A 62 12.78 -18.02 1.56
N ARG A 63 13.01 -16.71 1.42
CA ARG A 63 13.00 -16.04 0.10
C ARG A 63 14.29 -16.38 -0.65
N HIS A 64 14.17 -16.83 -1.91
CA HIS A 64 15.29 -17.09 -2.81
C HIS A 64 15.53 -15.91 -3.79
N ALA A 65 16.81 -15.62 -4.05
CA ALA A 65 17.35 -14.96 -5.25
C ALA A 65 16.83 -13.56 -5.67
N SER A 66 16.15 -12.79 -4.82
CA SER A 66 16.02 -11.34 -5.08
C SER A 66 15.97 -10.57 -3.78
N LYS A 67 17.03 -9.77 -3.53
CA LYS A 67 16.96 -8.72 -2.50
C LYS A 67 15.95 -7.67 -2.99
N HIS A 68 15.28 -7.00 -2.05
CA HIS A 68 14.17 -6.08 -2.32
C HIS A 68 14.55 -4.82 -3.13
N HIS A 69 15.81 -4.67 -3.54
CA HIS A 69 16.36 -3.44 -4.14
C HIS A 69 17.19 -3.64 -5.42
N ASP A 70 17.24 -4.84 -6.01
CA ASP A 70 17.89 -4.96 -7.32
C ASP A 70 16.98 -4.36 -8.40
N SER A 71 17.47 -3.30 -9.04
CA SER A 71 16.77 -2.56 -10.09
C SER A 71 16.87 -3.22 -11.47
N LYS A 72 17.64 -4.30 -11.58
CA LYS A 72 17.82 -5.08 -12.80
C LYS A 72 17.48 -6.53 -12.54
N ILE A 73 16.97 -7.20 -13.56
CA ILE A 73 16.73 -8.64 -13.52
C ILE A 73 18.08 -9.33 -13.68
N GLN A 74 18.68 -9.72 -12.55
CA GLN A 74 20.01 -10.35 -12.53
C GLN A 74 19.94 -11.89 -12.62
N HIS A 75 18.79 -12.47 -12.28
CA HIS A 75 18.59 -13.92 -12.23
C HIS A 75 17.61 -14.38 -13.30
N MET A 76 17.86 -15.56 -13.88
CA MET A 76 17.04 -16.14 -14.94
C MET A 76 15.62 -16.55 -14.51
N HIS A 77 15.36 -16.73 -13.21
CA HIS A 77 14.10 -17.31 -12.71
C HIS A 77 13.40 -16.52 -11.62
N PHE A 78 14.09 -15.63 -10.92
CA PHE A 78 13.51 -14.87 -9.81
C PHE A 78 13.87 -13.39 -9.93
N ALA A 79 12.86 -12.54 -9.87
CA ALA A 79 13.02 -11.09 -9.90
C ALA A 79 12.16 -10.43 -8.82
N SER A 80 12.54 -9.23 -8.41
CA SER A 80 11.70 -8.43 -7.52
C SER A 80 10.54 -7.82 -8.32
N GLY A 81 9.43 -7.50 -7.65
CA GLY A 81 8.34 -6.76 -8.29
C GLY A 81 8.80 -5.39 -8.81
N THR A 82 9.83 -4.80 -8.18
CA THR A 82 10.42 -3.53 -8.62
C THR A 82 11.18 -3.67 -9.93
N SER A 83 12.05 -4.68 -10.07
CA SER A 83 12.80 -4.93 -11.31
C SER A 83 11.87 -5.30 -12.48
N ILE A 84 10.80 -6.06 -12.21
CA ILE A 84 9.79 -6.37 -13.23
C ILE A 84 9.10 -5.09 -13.72
N ARG A 85 8.66 -4.21 -12.81
CA ARG A 85 8.04 -2.92 -13.19
C ARG A 85 9.02 -2.01 -13.95
N GLN A 86 10.30 -2.01 -13.58
CA GLN A 86 11.31 -1.23 -14.28
C GLN A 86 11.58 -1.76 -15.69
N SER A 87 11.72 -3.08 -15.87
CA SER A 87 11.85 -3.70 -17.19
C SER A 87 10.62 -3.37 -18.08
N LEU A 88 9.40 -3.45 -17.53
CA LEU A 88 8.18 -3.04 -18.21
C LEU A 88 8.17 -1.55 -18.60
N GLN A 89 8.60 -0.66 -17.71
CA GLN A 89 8.66 0.79 -17.96
C GLN A 89 9.72 1.19 -18.98
N LEU A 90 10.82 0.43 -19.05
CA LEU A 90 11.90 0.62 -20.02
C LEU A 90 11.63 -0.09 -21.35
N GLU A 91 10.46 -0.72 -21.50
CA GLU A 91 10.07 -1.52 -22.68
C GLU A 91 11.03 -2.68 -23.00
N ASP A 92 11.77 -3.12 -21.99
CA ASP A 92 12.65 -4.27 -22.04
C ASP A 92 11.83 -5.58 -21.95
N GLN A 93 12.42 -6.69 -22.40
CA GLN A 93 11.79 -8.01 -22.46
C GLN A 93 12.26 -8.96 -21.36
N ASP A 94 13.24 -8.57 -20.54
CA ASP A 94 13.77 -9.43 -19.46
C ASP A 94 12.70 -9.90 -18.47
N TRP A 95 11.67 -9.08 -18.21
CA TRP A 95 10.54 -9.46 -17.35
C TRP A 95 9.84 -10.73 -17.81
N GLN A 96 9.85 -11.02 -19.12
CA GLN A 96 9.20 -12.20 -19.67
C GLN A 96 9.83 -13.52 -19.19
N ASN A 97 11.09 -13.50 -18.76
CA ASN A 97 11.80 -14.71 -18.32
C ASN A 97 11.53 -15.06 -16.86
N VAL A 98 11.02 -14.10 -16.09
CA VAL A 98 10.86 -14.18 -14.63
C VAL A 98 9.41 -14.15 -14.16
N VAL A 99 8.46 -14.15 -15.11
CA VAL A 99 7.02 -14.30 -14.83
C VAL A 99 6.48 -15.57 -15.49
N PRO A 100 5.47 -16.23 -14.90
CA PRO A 100 4.83 -17.38 -15.54
C PRO A 100 4.27 -17.05 -16.92
N SER A 101 4.49 -17.92 -17.90
CA SER A 101 4.06 -17.72 -19.29
C SER A 101 2.56 -17.51 -19.43
N GLN A 102 1.78 -18.18 -18.58
CA GLN A 102 0.32 -18.15 -18.57
C GLN A 102 -0.24 -16.76 -18.28
N ILE A 103 0.50 -15.92 -17.55
CA ILE A 103 0.05 -14.59 -17.14
C ILE A 103 0.69 -13.46 -17.95
N LYS A 104 1.56 -13.75 -18.92
CA LYS A 104 2.25 -12.71 -19.72
C LYS A 104 1.28 -11.77 -20.43
N HIS A 105 0.16 -12.31 -20.91
CA HIS A 105 -0.91 -11.53 -21.52
C HIS A 105 -1.57 -10.53 -20.56
N LEU A 106 -1.40 -10.65 -19.24
CA LEU A 106 -1.94 -9.67 -18.28
C LEU A 106 -1.07 -8.41 -18.14
N TYR A 107 0.13 -8.40 -18.72
CA TYR A 107 1.08 -7.29 -18.64
C TYR A 107 0.92 -6.26 -19.77
N HIS A 108 -0.27 -6.17 -20.40
CA HIS A 108 -0.53 -5.30 -21.54
C HIS A 108 -0.33 -3.79 -21.26
N SER A 109 -0.18 -3.06 -22.36
CA SER A 109 0.29 -1.69 -22.51
C SER A 109 -0.68 -0.62 -21.98
N ASN A 110 -0.69 -0.39 -20.66
CA ASN A 110 -0.94 0.94 -20.11
C ASN A 110 -0.40 1.03 -18.67
N ILE A 111 0.93 0.97 -18.56
CA ILE A 111 1.60 0.99 -17.26
C ILE A 111 1.34 2.36 -16.60
N VAL A 112 0.52 2.36 -15.55
CA VAL A 112 0.32 3.53 -14.72
C VAL A 112 1.56 3.75 -13.88
N THR A 113 2.20 4.91 -14.06
CA THR A 113 3.34 5.34 -13.27
C THR A 113 2.92 6.41 -12.27
N THR A 114 3.74 6.63 -11.25
CA THR A 114 3.52 7.72 -10.29
C THR A 114 3.54 9.09 -10.96
N GLU A 115 4.25 9.24 -12.08
CA GLU A 115 4.26 10.49 -12.85
C GLU A 115 2.86 10.89 -13.34
N ARG A 116 2.00 9.92 -13.69
CA ARG A 116 0.62 10.23 -14.10
C ARG A 116 -0.21 10.86 -12.97
N THR A 117 0.17 10.64 -11.71
CA THR A 117 -0.53 11.23 -10.56
C THR A 117 -0.19 12.71 -10.37
N PHE A 118 0.91 13.21 -10.96
CA PHE A 118 1.51 14.46 -10.53
C PHE A 118 0.59 15.67 -10.69
N ASN A 119 -0.07 15.82 -11.83
CA ASN A 119 -0.95 16.97 -12.08
C ASN A 119 -2.18 16.96 -11.16
N TYR A 120 -2.74 15.78 -10.89
CA TYR A 120 -3.86 15.63 -9.96
C TYR A 120 -3.44 15.92 -8.52
N LEU A 121 -2.26 15.46 -8.13
CA LEU A 121 -1.67 15.75 -6.83
C LEU A 121 -1.37 17.24 -6.66
N LYS A 122 -0.82 17.88 -7.69
CA LYS A 122 -0.56 19.33 -7.73
C LYS A 122 -1.85 20.12 -7.53
N TYR A 123 -2.91 19.74 -8.25
CA TYR A 123 -4.24 20.32 -8.06
C TYR A 123 -4.76 20.13 -6.62
N ALA A 124 -4.69 18.92 -6.07
CA ALA A 124 -5.15 18.62 -4.72
C ALA A 124 -4.41 19.46 -3.65
N LEU A 125 -3.09 19.59 -3.76
CA LEU A 125 -2.28 20.38 -2.84
C LEU A 125 -2.54 21.89 -2.93
N LEU A 126 -2.81 22.40 -4.14
CA LEU A 126 -3.09 23.82 -4.34
C LEU A 126 -4.46 24.24 -3.80
N THR A 127 -5.45 23.36 -3.91
CA THR A 127 -6.85 23.66 -3.53
C THR A 127 -7.15 23.47 -2.05
N GLN A 128 -6.44 22.58 -1.36
CA GLN A 128 -6.65 22.34 0.07
C GLN A 128 -5.92 23.37 0.95
N SER A 129 -6.54 23.79 2.07
CA SER A 129 -5.85 24.61 3.07
C SER A 129 -4.81 23.80 3.85
N PRO A 130 -3.81 24.43 4.50
CA PRO A 130 -2.90 23.74 5.42
C PRO A 130 -3.66 22.97 6.52
N SER A 131 -4.72 23.55 7.07
CA SER A 131 -5.56 22.89 8.09
C SER A 131 -6.28 21.64 7.56
N SER A 132 -6.75 21.65 6.31
CA SER A 132 -7.33 20.48 5.68
C SER A 132 -6.27 19.39 5.46
N LEU A 133 -5.11 19.77 4.94
CA LEU A 133 -3.99 18.85 4.70
C LEU A 133 -3.48 18.20 6.00
N GLN A 134 -3.53 18.92 7.12
CA GLN A 134 -3.17 18.37 8.43
C GLN A 134 -4.03 17.16 8.83
N ASN A 135 -5.29 17.11 8.38
CA ASN A 135 -6.21 16.00 8.66
C ASN A 135 -6.03 14.80 7.72
N ILE A 136 -5.19 14.92 6.69
CA ILE A 136 -4.87 13.80 5.80
C ILE A 136 -4.13 12.71 6.59
N TYR A 137 -4.53 11.46 6.39
CA TYR A 137 -3.95 10.34 7.10
C TYR A 137 -2.44 10.27 6.85
N THR A 138 -1.67 9.98 7.90
CA THR A 138 -0.20 9.97 7.92
C THR A 138 0.48 11.33 7.72
N MET A 139 -0.28 12.43 7.58
CA MET A 139 0.31 13.77 7.64
C MET A 139 0.90 13.99 9.03
N THR A 140 2.15 14.46 9.09
CA THR A 140 2.82 14.84 10.33
C THR A 140 2.95 16.35 10.41
N GLU A 141 2.86 16.92 11.61
CA GLU A 141 2.96 18.36 11.85
C GLU A 141 4.12 19.02 11.09
N GLY A 142 3.79 20.08 10.35
CA GLY A 142 4.69 20.89 9.55
C GLY A 142 4.98 20.35 8.15
N LEU A 143 4.60 19.10 7.84
CA LEU A 143 4.79 18.55 6.50
C LEU A 143 3.87 19.23 5.48
N GLU A 144 2.63 19.52 5.86
CA GLU A 144 1.61 20.19 5.03
C GLU A 144 2.11 21.53 4.46
N HIS A 145 2.82 22.33 5.28
CA HIS A 145 3.43 23.58 4.85
C HIS A 145 4.52 23.34 3.79
N ARG A 146 5.45 22.43 4.09
CA ARG A 146 6.52 22.05 3.14
C ARG A 146 5.96 21.54 1.81
N LEU A 147 4.90 20.73 1.84
CA LEU A 147 4.28 20.21 0.62
C LEU A 147 3.73 21.35 -0.24
N LYS A 148 3.00 22.30 0.36
CA LYS A 148 2.44 23.46 -0.35
C LYS A 148 3.51 24.42 -0.86
N ASP A 149 4.54 24.70 -0.07
CA ASP A 149 5.57 25.68 -0.44
C ASP A 149 6.42 25.24 -1.64
N LEU A 150 6.59 23.92 -1.82
CA LEU A 150 7.47 23.35 -2.83
C LEU A 150 6.74 22.86 -4.09
N ILE A 151 5.41 22.72 -4.09
CA ILE A 151 4.68 22.09 -5.21
C ILE A 151 4.75 22.91 -6.51
N LEU A 152 4.82 24.24 -6.43
CA LEU A 152 4.92 25.09 -7.61
C LEU A 152 6.29 25.04 -8.28
N GLN A 153 7.34 24.64 -7.54
CA GLN A 153 8.71 24.51 -8.05
C GLN A 153 8.91 23.19 -8.80
N ALA A 154 8.07 22.19 -8.55
CA ALA A 154 8.18 20.87 -9.18
C ALA A 154 7.47 20.81 -10.54
N THR A 155 8.09 20.07 -11.46
CA THR A 155 7.60 19.81 -12.83
C THR A 155 7.21 18.35 -13.06
N SER A 156 7.63 17.45 -12.18
CA SER A 156 7.32 16.01 -12.21
C SER A 156 7.17 15.44 -10.79
N PHE A 157 6.56 14.25 -10.66
CA PHE A 157 6.45 13.57 -9.37
C PHE A 157 7.84 13.28 -8.79
N GLU A 158 8.77 12.80 -9.61
CA GLU A 158 10.15 12.56 -9.19
C GLU A 158 10.84 13.84 -8.69
N SER A 159 10.76 14.94 -9.43
CA SER A 159 11.34 16.23 -9.03
C SER A 159 10.76 16.70 -7.70
N TYR A 160 9.44 16.51 -7.51
CA TYR A 160 8.76 16.90 -6.29
C TYR A 160 9.22 16.06 -5.10
N MET A 161 9.33 14.74 -5.28
CA MET A 161 9.84 13.82 -4.28
C MET A 161 11.26 14.19 -3.84
N GLN A 162 12.14 14.59 -4.77
CA GLN A 162 13.49 15.06 -4.45
C GLN A 162 13.47 16.36 -3.64
N LEU A 163 12.63 17.33 -4.03
CA LEU A 163 12.48 18.62 -3.34
C LEU A 163 11.97 18.45 -1.90
N ILE A 164 10.92 17.66 -1.69
CA ILE A 164 10.30 17.50 -0.37
C ILE A 164 11.09 16.55 0.55
N LYS A 165 12.02 15.75 0.02
CA LYS A 165 12.82 14.80 0.80
C LYS A 165 13.68 15.51 1.85
N THR A 166 13.61 15.02 3.09
CA THR A 166 14.48 15.46 4.19
C THR A 166 15.02 14.25 4.96
N LYS A 167 15.93 14.45 5.92
CA LYS A 167 16.37 13.38 6.83
C LYS A 167 15.23 12.85 7.73
N ARG A 168 14.20 13.67 7.99
CA ARG A 168 13.04 13.33 8.84
C ARG A 168 12.14 12.30 8.16
N TYR A 169 11.92 12.42 6.85
CA TYR A 169 10.96 11.58 6.13
C TYR A 169 11.63 10.57 5.20
N THR A 170 11.15 9.32 5.25
CA THR A 170 11.53 8.30 4.26
C THR A 170 10.81 8.56 2.95
N TYR A 171 11.37 8.04 1.85
CA TYR A 171 10.73 8.13 0.53
C TYR A 171 9.34 7.46 0.53
N THR A 172 9.24 6.29 1.17
CA THR A 172 7.98 5.53 1.30
C THR A 172 6.92 6.26 2.13
N HIS A 173 7.32 7.01 3.17
CA HIS A 173 6.37 7.81 3.95
C HIS A 173 5.81 8.97 3.12
N LEU A 174 6.69 9.69 2.42
CA LEU A 174 6.28 10.79 1.53
C LEU A 174 5.34 10.28 0.44
N GLN A 175 5.66 9.17 -0.24
CA GLN A 175 4.75 8.57 -1.22
C GLN A 175 3.38 8.25 -0.63
N ARG A 176 3.32 7.68 0.58
CA ARG A 176 2.05 7.37 1.25
C ARG A 176 1.23 8.63 1.55
N VAL A 177 1.87 9.67 2.11
CA VAL A 177 1.19 10.94 2.39
C VAL A 177 0.64 11.54 1.09
N LEU A 178 1.43 11.57 0.02
CA LEU A 178 0.98 12.11 -1.27
C LEU A 178 -0.18 11.30 -1.88
N MET A 179 -0.17 9.97 -1.75
CA MET A 179 -1.31 9.15 -2.17
C MET A 179 -2.55 9.42 -1.31
N ASN A 180 -2.41 9.60 0.00
CA ASN A 180 -3.53 9.98 0.87
C ASN A 180 -4.06 11.38 0.53
N VAL A 181 -3.20 12.33 0.13
CA VAL A 181 -3.64 13.65 -0.39
C VAL A 181 -4.42 13.46 -1.69
N LEU A 182 -3.90 12.69 -2.64
CA LEU A 182 -4.56 12.43 -3.93
C LEU A 182 -5.93 11.78 -3.74
N LEU A 183 -6.02 10.83 -2.80
CA LEU A 183 -7.25 10.12 -2.48
C LEU A 183 -8.17 10.89 -1.54
N ASP A 184 -7.74 12.05 -1.01
CA ASP A 184 -8.41 12.77 0.08
C ASP A 184 -8.82 11.82 1.21
N TYR A 185 -7.85 11.05 1.71
CA TYR A 185 -8.03 10.04 2.75
C TYR A 185 -7.58 10.60 4.09
N THR A 186 -8.52 10.80 5.00
CA THR A 186 -8.33 11.49 6.28
C THR A 186 -8.24 10.52 7.46
N TYR A 187 -7.95 11.03 8.67
CA TYR A 187 -8.03 10.22 9.89
C TYR A 187 -9.45 9.70 10.18
N ASP A 188 -10.49 10.43 9.76
CA ASP A 188 -11.89 10.04 9.93
C ASP A 188 -12.30 8.88 9.00
N ASP A 189 -11.55 8.66 7.93
CA ASP A 189 -11.77 7.56 6.98
C ASP A 189 -11.22 6.22 7.49
N ILE A 190 -10.46 6.20 8.59
CA ILE A 190 -9.88 4.98 9.14
C ILE A 190 -11.00 4.07 9.69
N PRO A 191 -11.16 2.85 9.16
CA PRO A 191 -12.17 1.95 9.67
C PRO A 191 -11.83 1.55 11.11
N THR A 192 -12.82 1.68 12.01
CA THR A 192 -12.71 1.25 13.41
C THR A 192 -12.85 -0.25 13.57
N GLN A 193 -13.50 -0.91 12.61
CA GLN A 193 -13.70 -2.36 12.54
C GLN A 193 -13.77 -2.85 11.09
N ILE A 194 -13.64 -4.16 10.90
CA ILE A 194 -13.75 -4.80 9.58
C ILE A 194 -15.18 -5.31 9.44
N ASP A 195 -16.01 -4.57 8.70
CA ASP A 195 -17.44 -4.88 8.54
C ASP A 195 -17.72 -5.89 7.43
N SER A 196 -16.80 -6.05 6.47
CA SER A 196 -17.07 -6.83 5.25
C SER A 196 -15.79 -7.35 4.61
N VAL A 197 -15.94 -8.42 3.83
CA VAL A 197 -14.87 -9.03 3.03
C VAL A 197 -15.24 -8.92 1.56
N ARG A 198 -14.48 -8.13 0.80
CA ARG A 198 -14.61 -8.03 -0.66
C ARG A 198 -13.96 -9.24 -1.33
N ILE A 199 -14.73 -9.95 -2.16
CA ILE A 199 -14.25 -11.09 -2.96
C ILE A 199 -13.94 -10.58 -4.37
N LEU A 200 -12.64 -10.55 -4.72
CA LEU A 200 -12.17 -10.09 -6.03
C LEU A 200 -12.08 -11.24 -7.06
N GLY A 201 -11.78 -12.45 -6.60
CA GLY A 201 -11.73 -13.64 -7.45
C GLY A 201 -11.73 -14.94 -6.65
N MET A 202 -12.15 -16.03 -7.28
CA MET A 202 -12.19 -17.36 -6.69
C MET A 202 -12.18 -18.45 -7.75
N ASN A 203 -11.30 -19.44 -7.62
CA ASN A 203 -11.41 -20.68 -8.40
C ASN A 203 -12.50 -21.61 -7.82
N GLN A 204 -12.73 -22.76 -8.46
CA GLN A 204 -13.73 -23.74 -8.01
C GLN A 204 -13.55 -24.20 -6.55
N ARG A 205 -12.31 -24.36 -6.08
CA ARG A 205 -12.03 -24.72 -4.67
C ARG A 205 -12.37 -23.55 -3.74
N GLY A 206 -11.99 -22.33 -4.11
CA GLY A 206 -12.31 -21.10 -3.40
C GLY A 206 -13.81 -20.86 -3.28
N GLN A 207 -14.58 -21.13 -4.34
CA GLN A 207 -16.04 -21.03 -4.31
C GLN A 207 -16.68 -22.00 -3.31
N LYS A 208 -16.25 -23.28 -3.30
CA LYS A 208 -16.70 -24.27 -2.32
C LYS A 208 -16.37 -23.85 -0.89
N TYR A 209 -15.17 -23.31 -0.68
CA TYR A 209 -14.75 -22.82 0.63
C TYR A 209 -15.52 -21.57 1.08
N LEU A 210 -15.78 -20.62 0.17
CA LEU A 210 -16.59 -19.45 0.47
C LEU A 210 -18.03 -19.84 0.83
N LYS A 211 -18.61 -20.84 0.16
CA LYS A 211 -19.92 -21.40 0.53
C LYS A 211 -19.91 -21.95 1.95
N TYR A 212 -18.89 -22.71 2.32
CA TYR A 212 -18.69 -23.19 3.69
C TYR A 212 -18.59 -22.03 4.69
N LEU A 213 -17.76 -21.03 4.42
CA LEU A 213 -17.59 -19.87 5.31
C LEU A 213 -18.89 -19.11 5.54
N LYS A 214 -19.71 -18.90 4.50
CA LYS A 214 -21.02 -18.26 4.62
C LYS A 214 -22.01 -19.05 5.50
N GLN A 215 -21.88 -20.38 5.55
CA GLN A 215 -22.71 -21.24 6.38
C GLN A 215 -22.22 -21.26 7.84
N GLN A 216 -20.92 -21.31 8.06
CA GLN A 216 -20.34 -21.36 9.40
C GLN A 216 -20.30 -20.01 10.11
N PHE A 217 -20.15 -18.93 9.34
CA PHE A 217 -20.02 -17.56 9.83
C PHE A 217 -21.02 -16.64 9.11
N PRO A 218 -22.33 -16.88 9.26
CA PRO A 218 -23.37 -16.11 8.57
C PRO A 218 -23.40 -14.63 8.97
N GLU A 219 -22.83 -14.28 10.13
CA GLU A 219 -22.67 -12.90 10.59
C GLU A 219 -21.63 -12.11 9.78
N ARG A 220 -20.75 -12.79 9.04
CA ARG A 220 -19.70 -12.13 8.24
C ARG A 220 -20.24 -11.76 6.87
N ASN A 221 -20.12 -10.48 6.52
CA ASN A 221 -20.59 -9.98 5.24
C ASN A 221 -19.56 -10.22 4.13
N PHE A 222 -19.76 -11.27 3.34
CA PHE A 222 -18.94 -11.57 2.16
C PHE A 222 -19.56 -11.00 0.89
N VAL A 223 -18.90 -10.00 0.30
CA VAL A 223 -19.42 -9.21 -0.83
C VAL A 223 -18.68 -9.58 -2.12
N THR A 224 -19.41 -10.13 -3.10
CA THR A 224 -18.86 -10.46 -4.43
C THR A 224 -19.10 -9.35 -5.45
N GLN A 225 -20.26 -8.69 -5.41
CA GLN A 225 -20.62 -7.61 -6.33
C GLN A 225 -21.01 -6.36 -5.54
N ILE A 226 -20.48 -5.20 -5.94
CA ILE A 226 -20.89 -3.91 -5.38
C ILE A 226 -22.19 -3.46 -6.05
N ASN A 227 -23.09 -2.96 -5.22
CA ASN A 227 -24.36 -2.39 -5.63
C ASN A 227 -24.71 -1.21 -4.69
N LYS A 228 -25.83 -0.54 -4.99
CA LYS A 228 -26.26 0.64 -4.23
C LYS A 228 -26.40 0.40 -2.71
N ARG A 229 -26.67 -0.83 -2.27
CA ARG A 229 -26.90 -1.15 -0.84
C ARG A 229 -25.60 -1.31 -0.05
N ASN A 230 -24.53 -1.83 -0.66
CA ASN A 230 -23.26 -2.10 0.01
C ASN A 230 -22.14 -1.12 -0.36
N ALA A 231 -22.36 -0.24 -1.35
CA ALA A 231 -21.34 0.71 -1.82
C ALA A 231 -20.76 1.59 -0.69
N MET A 232 -21.56 1.95 0.31
CA MET A 232 -21.09 2.81 1.41
C MET A 232 -19.99 2.12 2.25
N THR A 233 -20.05 0.79 2.40
CA THR A 233 -19.01 0.01 3.09
C THR A 233 -17.67 0.06 2.36
N PHE A 234 -17.68 0.31 1.04
CA PHE A 234 -16.49 0.35 0.19
C PHE A 234 -16.26 1.75 -0.40
N LYS A 235 -16.77 2.81 0.24
CA LYS A 235 -16.69 4.19 -0.26
C LYS A 235 -15.26 4.58 -0.69
N ASN A 236 -14.28 4.29 0.16
CA ASN A 236 -12.88 4.65 -0.11
C ASN A 236 -12.21 3.78 -1.18
N GLU A 237 -12.62 2.51 -1.31
CA GLU A 237 -12.19 1.62 -2.40
C GLU A 237 -12.74 2.13 -3.74
N ILE A 238 -14.06 2.40 -3.81
CA ILE A 238 -14.73 2.94 -5.00
C ILE A 238 -14.11 4.28 -5.42
N LYS A 239 -13.87 5.19 -4.47
CA LYS A 239 -13.17 6.46 -4.72
C LYS A 239 -11.78 6.21 -5.32
N SER A 240 -11.03 5.26 -4.77
CA SER A 240 -9.69 4.92 -5.23
C SER A 240 -9.70 4.34 -6.66
N THR A 241 -10.64 3.45 -6.98
CA THR A 241 -10.82 2.91 -8.34
C THR A 241 -11.14 4.03 -9.33
N ASN A 242 -12.05 4.94 -8.99
CA ASN A 242 -12.39 6.05 -9.87
C ASN A 242 -11.20 6.97 -10.13
N ILE A 243 -10.41 7.30 -9.10
CA ILE A 243 -9.19 8.11 -9.27
C ILE A 243 -8.16 7.36 -10.09
N TYR A 244 -7.96 6.06 -9.84
CA TYR A 244 -7.06 5.23 -10.63
C TYR A 244 -7.44 5.21 -12.11
N ASN A 245 -8.74 5.15 -12.41
CA ASN A 245 -9.26 5.17 -13.78
C ASN A 245 -8.98 6.49 -14.51
N LEU A 246 -8.84 7.62 -13.81
CA LEU A 246 -8.34 8.86 -14.42
C LEU A 246 -6.90 8.74 -14.91
N LEU A 247 -6.11 7.85 -14.30
CA LEU A 247 -4.70 7.64 -14.63
C LEU A 247 -4.51 6.55 -15.70
N SER A 248 -5.30 5.49 -15.60
CA SER A 248 -5.27 4.32 -16.48
C SER A 248 -6.17 4.47 -17.71
N ASN A 249 -7.02 5.50 -17.79
CA ASN A 249 -8.07 5.61 -18.81
C ASN A 249 -8.96 4.35 -18.93
N ASP A 250 -9.05 3.57 -17.84
CA ASP A 250 -9.91 2.38 -17.79
C ASP A 250 -11.36 2.80 -17.44
N THR A 251 -12.31 1.98 -17.89
CA THR A 251 -13.73 2.15 -17.60
C THR A 251 -14.25 1.07 -16.64
N ALA A 252 -13.48 0.02 -16.40
CA ALA A 252 -13.76 -0.99 -15.40
C ALA A 252 -13.71 -0.38 -13.99
N ASN A 253 -14.79 -0.52 -13.24
CA ASN A 253 -14.96 -0.02 -11.89
C ASN A 253 -15.62 -1.07 -10.99
N ASP A 254 -15.79 -0.73 -9.71
CA ASP A 254 -16.34 -1.64 -8.71
C ASP A 254 -17.74 -2.18 -8.98
N PHE A 255 -18.54 -1.47 -9.79
CA PHE A 255 -19.93 -1.83 -10.10
C PHE A 255 -20.06 -2.68 -11.36
N ASN A 256 -19.18 -2.51 -12.34
CA ASN A 256 -19.23 -3.23 -13.62
C ASN A 256 -18.17 -4.35 -13.73
N THR A 257 -17.24 -4.44 -12.78
CA THR A 257 -16.27 -5.54 -12.71
C THR A 257 -16.85 -6.68 -11.90
N HIS A 258 -17.07 -7.82 -12.56
CA HIS A 258 -17.52 -9.04 -11.90
C HIS A 258 -16.37 -9.77 -11.22
N VAL A 259 -16.71 -10.59 -10.23
CA VAL A 259 -15.75 -11.48 -9.57
C VAL A 259 -15.10 -12.41 -10.59
N ILE A 260 -13.78 -12.51 -10.54
CA ILE A 260 -12.99 -13.36 -11.45
C ILE A 260 -13.13 -14.83 -11.02
N PHE A 261 -13.36 -15.73 -11.97
CA PHE A 261 -13.50 -17.18 -11.75
C PHE A 261 -12.32 -17.98 -12.30
#